data_AF-A0A9J6G3D5-F1
#
_entry.id   AF-A0A9J6G3D5-F1
#
_cell.length_a   1.000
_cell.length_b   1.000
_cell.length_c   1.000
_cell.angle_alpha   90.00
_cell.angle_beta   90.00
_cell.angle_gamma   90.00
#
_symmetry.space_group_name_H-M   'P 1'
#
loop_
_entity.id
_entity.type
_entity.pdbx_description
1 polymer ?
#
loop_
_entity_poly.entity_id
_entity_poly.type
_entity_poly.pdbx_seq_one_letter_code
_entity_poly.pdbx_strand_id
1 'polypeptide(L)'
;MAIVCLSDLLAHTLLLSCIYQKECVDVHTARNTLTDTVAALTAQRRDSEEAFTPLYEKAVALADELETELRLPRITKRQSYRSNTPAFDPESFFRTSVYIPLLDNVLADLKWRFNDDTFGVCELFLFLPSQLLSTIASEYEAKVVKQIAQR
;
A
#
# COMPACT_ATOMS: atom_id res chain seq x y z
N MET A 1 -15.08 6.45 -9.03
CA MET A 1 -14.03 7.16 -8.28
C MET A 1 -13.33 6.30 -7.23
N ALA A 2 -13.94 6.02 -6.08
CA ALA A 2 -13.22 5.34 -4.98
C ALA A 2 -12.56 4.02 -5.38
N ILE A 3 -13.23 3.21 -6.20
CA ILE A 3 -12.70 1.95 -6.73
C ILE A 3 -11.44 2.18 -7.57
N VAL A 4 -11.44 3.19 -8.45
CA VAL A 4 -10.30 3.52 -9.32
C VAL A 4 -9.11 3.99 -8.49
N CYS A 5 -9.32 4.91 -7.54
CA CYS A 5 -8.28 5.36 -6.62
C CYS A 5 -7.68 4.21 -5.81
N LEU A 6 -8.54 3.31 -5.33
CA LEU A 6 -8.12 2.15 -4.54
C LEU A 6 -7.36 1.14 -5.41
N SER A 7 -7.78 0.91 -6.65
CA SER A 7 -7.05 0.02 -7.57
C SER A 7 -5.64 0.52 -7.88
N ASP A 8 -5.47 1.83 -8.07
CA ASP A 8 -4.17 2.45 -8.29
C ASP A 8 -3.26 2.28 -7.08
N LEU A 9 -3.77 2.62 -5.89
CA LEU A 9 -3.04 2.44 -4.65
C LEU A 9 -2.65 0.97 -4.41
N LEU A 10 -3.57 0.04 -4.65
CA LEU A 10 -3.30 -1.38 -4.48
C LEU A 10 -2.23 -1.87 -5.46
N ALA A 11 -2.18 -1.34 -6.68
CA ALA A 11 -1.12 -1.67 -7.63
C ALA A 11 0.28 -1.33 -7.09
N HIS A 12 0.43 -0.20 -6.40
CA HIS A 12 1.68 0.19 -5.75
C HIS A 12 2.04 -0.74 -4.57
N THR A 13 1.05 -1.16 -3.79
CA THR A 13 1.26 -2.04 -2.62
C THR A 13 1.33 -3.54 -2.96
N LEU A 14 1.03 -3.93 -4.20
CA LEU A 14 0.96 -5.32 -4.63
C LEU A 14 2.29 -6.06 -4.39
N LEU A 15 3.41 -5.43 -4.76
CA LEU A 15 4.74 -6.02 -4.57
C LEU A 15 5.04 -6.27 -3.09
N LEU A 16 4.62 -5.38 -2.20
CA LEU A 16 4.75 -5.58 -0.75
C LEU A 16 3.95 -6.79 -0.31
N SER A 17 2.67 -6.89 -0.69
CA SER A 17 1.84 -8.05 -0.33
C SER A 17 2.50 -9.36 -0.79
N CYS A 18 3.02 -9.40 -2.02
CA CYS A 18 3.71 -10.56 -2.54
C CYS A 18 5.00 -10.90 -1.79
N ILE A 19 5.76 -9.92 -1.29
CA ILE A 19 7.00 -10.16 -0.54
C ILE A 19 6.68 -10.61 0.88
N TYR A 20 5.85 -9.86 1.60
CA TYR A 20 5.56 -10.10 3.01
C TYR A 20 4.68 -11.33 3.28
N GLN A 21 4.03 -11.91 2.26
CA GLN A 21 3.24 -13.13 2.38
C GLN A 21 4.00 -14.42 1.99
N LYS A 22 5.28 -14.33 1.61
CA LYS A 22 6.10 -15.52 1.33
C LYS A 22 6.45 -16.26 2.62
N GLU A 23 6.65 -17.57 2.51
CA GLU A 23 7.08 -18.43 3.62
C GLU A 23 8.49 -18.04 4.14
N CYS A 24 9.40 -17.72 3.22
CA CYS A 24 10.71 -17.16 3.52
C CYS A 24 10.81 -15.75 2.93
N VAL A 25 11.10 -14.77 3.78
CA VAL A 25 11.25 -13.37 3.42
C VAL A 25 12.65 -12.91 3.80
N ASP A 26 13.39 -12.39 2.83
CA ASP A 26 14.58 -11.61 3.13
C ASP A 26 14.16 -10.23 3.66
N VAL A 27 14.42 -10.01 4.95
CA VAL A 27 14.06 -8.79 5.66
C VAL A 27 14.68 -7.55 5.01
N HIS A 28 15.93 -7.63 4.53
CA HIS A 28 16.59 -6.46 3.93
C HIS A 28 15.92 -6.07 2.62
N THR A 29 15.66 -7.04 1.75
CA THR A 29 14.92 -6.81 0.50
C THR A 29 13.49 -6.31 0.78
N ALA A 30 12.79 -6.87 1.77
CA ALA A 30 11.45 -6.45 2.16
C ALA A 30 11.42 -5.01 2.72
N ARG A 31 12.44 -4.63 3.49
CA ARG A 31 12.60 -3.28 4.02
C ARG A 31 12.88 -2.26 2.91
N ASN A 32 13.79 -2.57 2.00
CA ASN A 32 14.13 -1.68 0.89
C ASN A 32 12.92 -1.45 -0.05
N THR A 33 12.22 -2.53 -0.40
CA THR A 33 11.01 -2.42 -1.23
C THR A 33 9.92 -1.61 -0.53
N LEU A 34 9.76 -1.76 0.79
CA LEU A 34 8.88 -0.90 1.57
C LEU A 34 9.30 0.57 1.50
N THR A 35 10.58 0.90 1.74
CA THR A 35 11.03 2.29 1.67
C THR A 35 10.80 2.90 0.29
N ASP A 36 11.00 2.14 -0.77
CA ASP A 36 10.77 2.58 -2.15
C ASP A 36 9.28 2.83 -2.42
N THR A 37 8.40 1.91 -2.01
CA THR A 37 6.95 2.10 -2.16
C THR A 37 6.42 3.28 -1.35
N VAL A 38 6.90 3.48 -0.12
CA VAL A 38 6.55 4.66 0.68
C VAL A 38 7.02 5.93 -0.01
N ALA A 39 8.25 5.96 -0.54
CA ALA A 39 8.77 7.09 -1.28
C ALA A 39 7.89 7.41 -2.51
N ALA A 40 7.53 6.40 -3.30
CA ALA A 40 6.65 6.55 -4.46
C ALA A 40 5.27 7.11 -4.09
N LEU A 41 4.62 6.55 -3.05
CA LEU A 41 3.32 7.04 -2.56
C LEU A 41 3.42 8.48 -2.01
N THR A 42 4.53 8.83 -1.34
CA THR A 42 4.73 10.22 -0.90
C THR A 42 4.95 11.19 -2.05
N ALA A 43 5.59 10.77 -3.14
CA ALA A 43 5.72 11.57 -4.35
C ALA A 43 4.36 11.79 -5.02
N GLN A 44 3.56 10.73 -5.20
CA GLN A 44 2.18 10.85 -5.69
C GLN A 44 1.32 11.78 -4.82
N ARG A 45 1.53 11.75 -3.51
CA ARG A 45 0.81 12.62 -2.57
C ARG A 45 1.23 14.09 -2.68
N ARG A 46 2.50 14.36 -3.00
CA ARG A 46 3.03 15.71 -3.25
C ARG A 46 2.47 16.27 -4.55
N ASP A 47 2.55 15.49 -5.62
CA ASP A 47 2.12 15.87 -6.98
C ASP A 47 0.70 15.35 -7.26
N SER A 48 -0.17 15.48 -6.25
CA SER A 48 -1.50 14.86 -6.26
C SER A 48 -2.45 15.42 -7.31
N GLU A 49 -2.19 16.61 -7.85
CA GLU A 49 -2.98 17.15 -8.95
C GLU A 49 -2.70 16.38 -10.24
N GLU A 50 -1.43 16.32 -10.64
CA GLU A 50 -0.98 15.63 -11.85
C GLU A 50 -1.22 14.11 -11.78
N ALA A 51 -0.98 13.50 -10.61
CA ALA A 51 -1.20 12.07 -10.41
C ALA A 51 -2.69 11.68 -10.50
N PHE A 52 -3.61 12.61 -10.18
CA PHE A 52 -5.04 12.31 -10.11
C PHE A 52 -5.76 12.46 -11.46
N THR A 53 -5.34 13.38 -12.33
CA THR A 53 -5.94 13.58 -13.65
C THR A 53 -6.13 12.28 -14.47
N PRO A 54 -5.12 11.41 -14.64
CA PRO A 54 -5.30 10.15 -15.38
C PRO A 54 -6.24 9.17 -14.66
N LEU A 55 -6.35 9.24 -13.33
CA LEU A 55 -7.28 8.42 -12.56
C LEU A 55 -8.73 8.91 -12.73
N TYR A 56 -8.91 10.23 -12.82
CA TYR A 56 -10.19 10.84 -13.10
C TYR A 56 -10.69 10.48 -14.50
N GLU A 57 -9.84 10.59 -15.53
CA GLU A 57 -10.18 10.20 -16.90
C GLU A 57 -10.59 8.72 -17.00
N LYS A 58 -9.83 7.81 -16.37
CA LYS A 58 -10.19 6.38 -16.29
C LYS A 58 -11.55 6.17 -15.65
N ALA A 59 -11.86 6.94 -14.61
CA ALA A 59 -13.13 6.81 -13.92
C ALA A 59 -14.31 7.39 -14.71
N VAL A 60 -14.08 8.44 -15.50
CA VAL A 60 -15.07 8.97 -16.46
C VAL A 60 -15.35 7.93 -17.53
N ALA A 61 -14.31 7.35 -18.15
CA ALA A 61 -14.47 6.31 -19.16
C ALA A 61 -15.24 5.08 -18.64
N LEU A 62 -14.95 4.63 -17.41
CA LEU A 62 -15.71 3.56 -16.76
C LEU A 62 -17.16 3.94 -16.45
N ALA A 63 -17.42 5.21 -16.12
CA ALA A 63 -18.78 5.67 -15.87
C ALA A 63 -19.59 5.69 -17.18
N ASP A 64 -18.99 6.15 -18.27
CA ASP A 64 -19.58 6.17 -19.61
C ASP A 64 -19.91 4.75 -20.11
N GLU A 65 -19.01 3.78 -19.88
CA GLU A 65 -19.25 2.36 -20.20
C GLU A 65 -20.45 1.78 -19.44
N LEU A 66 -20.68 2.25 -18.22
CA LEU A 66 -21.81 1.84 -17.38
C LEU A 66 -23.08 2.67 -17.64
N GLU A 67 -23.09 3.53 -18.65
CA GLU A 67 -24.17 4.49 -18.95
C GLU A 67 -24.51 5.38 -17.74
N THR A 68 -23.50 5.75 -16.96
CA THR A 68 -23.62 6.60 -15.77
C THR A 68 -22.77 7.85 -15.87
N GLU A 69 -23.22 8.95 -15.26
CA GLU A 69 -22.46 10.19 -15.26
C GLU A 69 -21.74 10.41 -13.93
N LEU A 70 -20.46 10.80 -14.02
CA LEU A 70 -19.66 11.16 -12.86
C LEU A 70 -19.95 12.60 -12.41
N ARG A 71 -21.01 12.78 -11.61
CA ARG A 71 -21.45 14.09 -11.14
C ARG A 71 -20.88 14.46 -9.77
N LEU A 72 -20.77 15.76 -9.52
CA LEU A 72 -20.47 16.28 -8.18
C LEU A 72 -21.54 15.79 -7.18
N PRO A 73 -21.15 15.16 -6.06
CA PRO A 73 -22.10 14.79 -5.03
C PRO A 73 -22.80 16.01 -4.43
N ARG A 74 -23.98 15.80 -3.83
CA ARG A 74 -24.72 16.88 -3.16
C ARG A 74 -23.88 17.46 -2.00
N ILE A 75 -23.44 18.71 -2.14
CA ILE A 75 -22.75 19.46 -1.09
C ILE A 75 -23.78 20.15 -0.18
N THR A 76 -23.73 19.86 1.12
CA THR A 76 -24.58 20.50 2.13
C THR A 76 -23.85 21.66 2.81
N LYS A 77 -24.57 22.73 3.18
CA LYS A 77 -23.97 23.91 3.86
C LYS A 77 -23.29 23.57 5.20
N ARG A 78 -23.75 22.52 5.88
CA ARG A 78 -23.22 22.08 7.17
C ARG A 78 -22.96 20.58 7.15
N GLN A 79 -21.71 20.19 7.36
CA GLN A 79 -21.28 18.82 7.68
C GLN A 79 -20.48 18.87 8.97
N SER A 80 -20.80 18.00 9.93
CA SER A 80 -20.14 17.92 11.24
C SER A 80 -19.11 16.79 11.33
N TYR A 81 -19.24 15.78 10.46
CA TYR A 81 -18.44 14.54 10.54
C TYR A 81 -17.48 14.34 9.35
N ARG A 82 -17.48 15.23 8.36
CA ARG A 82 -16.59 15.19 7.19
C ARG A 82 -16.11 16.58 6.81
N SER A 83 -14.91 16.63 6.20
CA SER A 83 -14.39 17.84 5.55
C SER A 83 -15.36 18.32 4.47
N ASN A 84 -15.77 19.58 4.57
CA ASN A 84 -16.60 20.24 3.58
C ASN A 84 -15.74 21.18 2.72
N THR A 85 -14.79 20.60 1.97
CA THR A 85 -13.94 21.40 1.10
C THR A 85 -14.79 21.99 -0.02
N PRO A 86 -14.78 23.33 -0.23
CA PRO A 86 -15.44 23.92 -1.38
C PRO A 86 -14.74 23.42 -2.66
N ALA A 87 -15.47 22.68 -3.48
CA ALA A 87 -14.99 22.23 -4.77
C ALA A 87 -15.87 22.83 -5.86
N PHE A 88 -15.22 23.46 -6.84
CA PHE A 88 -15.89 24.07 -8.00
C PHE A 88 -16.13 23.04 -9.11
N ASP A 89 -15.30 22.00 -9.15
CA ASP A 89 -15.32 20.94 -10.15
C ASP A 89 -15.33 19.53 -9.51
N PRO A 90 -15.90 18.50 -10.18
CA PRO A 90 -15.94 17.14 -9.68
C PRO A 90 -14.56 16.52 -9.44
N GLU A 91 -13.57 16.83 -10.27
CA GLU A 91 -12.21 16.29 -10.18
C GLU A 91 -11.55 16.72 -8.84
N SER A 92 -11.51 18.02 -8.57
CA SER A 92 -10.98 18.59 -7.33
C SER A 92 -11.74 18.10 -6.09
N PHE A 93 -13.06 17.89 -6.22
CA PHE A 93 -13.86 17.31 -5.16
C PHE A 93 -13.38 15.89 -4.80
N PHE A 94 -13.29 15.00 -5.79
CA PHE A 94 -12.90 13.61 -5.55
C PHE A 94 -11.43 13.48 -5.15
N ARG A 95 -10.56 14.34 -5.68
CA ARG A 95 -9.16 14.41 -5.27
C ARG A 95 -9.03 14.70 -3.78
N THR A 96 -9.71 15.74 -3.30
CA THR A 96 -9.56 16.22 -1.92
C THR A 96 -10.35 15.38 -0.90
N SER A 97 -11.51 14.86 -1.29
CA SER A 97 -12.38 14.09 -0.38
C SER A 97 -12.10 12.59 -0.36
N VAL A 98 -11.49 12.04 -1.42
CA VAL A 98 -11.26 10.59 -1.55
C VAL A 98 -9.78 10.28 -1.71
N TYR A 99 -9.12 10.79 -2.76
CA TYR A 99 -7.76 10.37 -3.10
C TYR A 99 -6.72 10.76 -2.05
N ILE A 100 -6.72 12.03 -1.63
CA ILE A 100 -5.79 12.54 -0.62
C ILE A 100 -5.97 11.82 0.73
N PRO A 101 -7.19 11.71 1.31
CA PRO A 101 -7.38 10.98 2.55
C PRO A 101 -7.02 9.50 2.46
N LEU A 102 -7.27 8.87 1.31
CA LEU A 102 -6.90 7.47 1.07
C LEU A 102 -5.38 7.28 1.14
N LEU A 103 -4.62 8.11 0.41
CA LEU A 103 -3.16 8.09 0.41
C LEU A 103 -2.60 8.38 1.80
N ASP A 104 -3.11 9.39 2.49
CA ASP A 104 -2.64 9.79 3.82
C ASP A 104 -2.85 8.67 4.85
N ASN A 105 -4.00 8.01 4.82
CA ASN A 105 -4.28 6.88 5.72
C ASN A 105 -3.37 5.68 5.46
N VAL A 106 -3.17 5.31 4.19
CA VAL A 106 -2.29 4.17 3.84
C VAL A 106 -0.83 4.48 4.19
N LEU A 107 -0.36 5.70 3.89
CA LEU A 107 0.98 6.14 4.28
C LEU A 107 1.16 6.12 5.79
N ALA A 108 0.16 6.56 6.55
CA ALA A 108 0.19 6.50 8.01
C ALA A 108 0.26 5.06 8.51
N ASP A 109 -0.57 4.16 7.96
CA ASP A 109 -0.56 2.74 8.31
C ASP A 109 0.78 2.06 8.00
N LEU A 110 1.35 2.31 6.82
CA LEU A 110 2.66 1.75 6.44
C LEU A 110 3.75 2.25 7.38
N LYS A 111 3.80 3.55 7.68
CA LYS A 111 4.80 4.11 8.61
C LYS A 111 4.63 3.63 10.04
N TRP A 112 3.38 3.44 10.48
CA TRP A 112 3.09 2.97 11.83
C TRP A 112 3.43 1.49 12.01
N ARG A 113 3.10 0.64 11.03
CA ARG A 113 3.36 -0.80 11.07
C ARG A 113 4.81 -1.18 10.89
N PHE A 114 5.56 -0.39 10.15
CA PHE A 114 6.93 -0.69 9.74
C PHE A 114 7.90 0.39 10.19
N ASN A 115 7.87 0.70 11.48
CA ASN A 115 8.79 1.65 12.09
C ASN A 115 10.18 1.01 12.31
N ASP A 116 11.16 1.83 12.67
CA ASP A 116 12.52 1.33 12.93
C ASP A 116 12.56 0.29 14.05
N ASP A 117 11.69 0.39 15.06
CA ASP A 117 11.60 -0.58 16.15
C ASP A 117 11.22 -1.98 15.65
N THR A 118 10.28 -2.08 14.70
CA THR A 118 9.83 -3.36 14.14
C THR A 118 10.93 -4.06 13.36
N PHE A 119 11.73 -3.32 12.60
CA PHE A 119 12.86 -3.89 11.86
C PHE A 119 14.12 -4.10 12.70
N GLY A 120 14.31 -3.32 13.78
CA GLY A 120 15.43 -3.50 14.70
C GLY A 120 15.44 -4.89 15.34
N VAL A 121 14.26 -5.50 15.54
CA VAL A 121 14.14 -6.90 15.99
C VAL A 121 14.68 -7.88 14.94
N CYS A 122 14.51 -7.59 13.66
CA CYS A 122 15.03 -8.44 12.60
C CYS A 122 16.56 -8.33 12.43
N GLU A 123 17.15 -7.18 12.78
CA GLU A 123 18.61 -7.03 12.77
C GLU A 123 19.30 -7.88 13.84
N LEU A 124 18.58 -8.34 14.87
CA LEU A 124 19.11 -9.28 15.87
C LEU A 124 19.57 -10.62 15.26
N PHE A 125 19.01 -11.03 14.11
CA PHE A 125 19.45 -12.24 13.42
C PHE A 125 20.93 -12.17 12.98
N LEU A 126 21.50 -10.97 12.81
CA LEU A 126 22.93 -10.77 12.51
C LEU A 126 23.84 -11.16 13.69
N PHE A 127 23.32 -11.18 14.92
CA PHE A 127 24.08 -11.56 16.10
C PHE A 127 24.02 -13.06 16.42
N LEU A 128 23.37 -13.86 15.57
CA LEU A 128 23.31 -15.30 15.78
C LEU A 128 24.69 -15.95 15.56
N PRO A 129 25.19 -16.76 16.51
CA PRO A 129 26.42 -17.52 16.32
C PRO A 129 26.32 -18.46 15.12
N SER A 130 27.40 -18.59 14.35
CA SER A 130 27.45 -19.44 13.15
C SER A 130 27.16 -20.91 13.44
N GLN A 131 27.50 -21.39 14.64
CA GLN A 131 27.20 -22.75 15.10
C GLN A 131 25.69 -22.97 15.32
N LEU A 132 24.94 -21.93 15.69
CA LEU A 132 23.50 -22.02 15.82
C LEU A 132 22.84 -22.05 14.43
N LEU A 133 23.35 -21.26 13.49
CA LEU A 133 22.86 -21.23 12.11
C LEU A 133 23.01 -22.59 11.41
N SER A 134 24.15 -23.27 11.59
CA SER A 134 24.35 -24.61 11.01
C SER A 134 23.41 -25.65 11.62
N THR A 135 23.12 -25.55 12.91
CA THR A 135 22.19 -26.44 13.60
C THR A 135 20.75 -26.24 13.08
N ILE A 136 20.29 -24.99 12.99
CA ILE A 136 18.95 -24.64 12.47
C ILE A 136 18.80 -25.08 11.01
N ALA A 137 19.81 -24.88 10.16
CA ALA A 137 19.79 -25.31 8.76
C ALA A 137 19.62 -26.82 8.64
N SER A 138 20.37 -27.60 9.44
CA SER A 138 20.27 -29.06 9.43
C SER A 138 18.89 -29.57 9.86
N GLU A 139 18.25 -28.91 10.82
CA GLU A 139 16.89 -29.24 11.26
C GLU A 139 15.83 -28.88 10.21
N TYR A 140 16.02 -27.77 9.49
CA TYR A 140 15.14 -27.34 8.40
C TYR A 140 15.18 -28.31 7.22
N GLU A 141 16.39 -28.70 6.78
CA GLU A 141 16.59 -29.68 5.72
C GLU A 141 15.97 -31.03 6.09
N ALA A 142 16.13 -31.49 7.34
CA ALA A 142 15.52 -32.71 7.82
C ALA A 142 13.98 -32.66 7.83
N LYS A 143 13.37 -31.49 8.05
CA LYS A 143 11.92 -31.28 7.95
C LYS A 143 11.42 -31.29 6.51
N VAL A 144 12.13 -30.62 5.60
CA VAL A 144 11.77 -30.56 4.17
C VAL A 144 11.84 -31.95 3.53
N VAL A 145 12.92 -32.72 3.81
CA VAL A 145 13.06 -34.10 3.31
C VAL A 145 11.93 -35.00 3.81
N LYS A 146 11.49 -34.85 5.06
CA LYS A 146 10.35 -35.60 5.62
C LYS A 146 9.02 -35.23 4.96
N GLN A 147 8.80 -33.97 4.60
CA GLN A 147 7.59 -33.55 3.89
C GLN A 147 7.56 -34.04 2.44
N ILE A 148 8.71 -34.08 1.76
CA ILE A 148 8.81 -34.62 0.40
C ILE A 148 8.59 -36.13 0.39
N ALA A 149 9.08 -36.86 1.39
CA ALA A 149 8.88 -38.30 1.52
C ALA A 149 7.44 -38.71 1.90
N GLN A 150 6.58 -37.77 2.30
CA GLN A 150 5.17 -37.99 2.63
C GLN A 150 4.21 -37.63 1.48
N ARG A 151 4.73 -37.19 0.33
CA ARG A 151 4.00 -36.99 -0.93
C ARG A 151 4.21 -38.17 -1.86
#